data_AF-A0A2J4P7S8-F1
#
_entry.id   AF-A0A2J4P7S8-F1
#
_cell.length_a   1.000
_cell.length_b   1.000
_cell.length_c   1.000
_cell.angle_alpha   90.00
_cell.angle_beta   90.00
_cell.angle_gamma   90.00
#
_symmetry.space_group_name_H-M   'P 1'
#
loop_
_entity.id
_entity.type
_entity.pdbx_description
1 polymer ?
#
loop_
_entity_poly.entity_id
_entity_poly.type
_entity_poly.pdbx_seq_one_letter_code
_entity_poly.pdbx_strand_id
1 'polypeptide(L)'
;LEESSALAAANKRVSNILAKSDVTLNDIVHASVLKEAAEIKLAGNLVVLRDKLQPYFAEGRYQDALIELASLREPVDEFFENVMVNAEDQDVRVNRLTLLSKLRDLFLQVADISLLQ
;
A
#
# COMPACT_ATOMS: atom_id res chain seq x y z
N LEU A 1 15.56 10.05 8.88
CA LEU A 1 15.26 9.86 7.43
C LEU A 1 15.33 8.38 7.02
N GLU A 2 15.07 7.45 7.92
CA GLU A 2 15.04 6.01 7.60
C GLU A 2 13.63 5.56 7.17
N GLU A 3 12.59 6.19 7.72
CA GLU A 3 11.20 5.92 7.37
C GLU A 3 10.93 6.23 5.89
N SER A 4 11.34 7.42 5.41
CA SER A 4 11.15 7.81 4.00
C SER A 4 11.86 6.90 3.01
N SER A 5 13.05 6.39 3.36
CA SER A 5 13.85 5.50 2.50
C SER A 5 13.18 4.14 2.31
N ALA A 6 12.66 3.55 3.38
CA ALA A 6 11.98 2.26 3.31
C ALA A 6 10.65 2.34 2.56
N LEU A 7 9.89 3.40 2.78
CA LEU A 7 8.65 3.67 2.05
C LEU A 7 8.93 3.87 0.55
N ALA A 8 9.98 4.62 0.21
CA ALA A 8 10.41 4.79 -1.17
C ALA A 8 10.83 3.47 -1.83
N ALA A 9 11.52 2.60 -1.11
CA ALA A 9 11.90 1.27 -1.59
C ALA A 9 10.67 0.38 -1.88
N ALA A 10 9.71 0.36 -0.96
CA ALA A 10 8.44 -0.36 -1.15
C ALA A 10 7.66 0.19 -2.35
N ASN A 11 7.49 1.51 -2.45
CA ASN A 11 6.82 2.16 -3.59
C ASN A 11 7.52 1.87 -4.92
N LYS A 12 8.85 1.86 -4.94
CA LYS A 12 9.63 1.51 -6.13
C LYS A 12 9.40 0.05 -6.53
N ARG A 13 9.40 -0.87 -5.56
CA ARG A 13 9.11 -2.30 -5.79
C ARG A 13 7.71 -2.48 -6.36
N VAL A 14 6.71 -1.87 -5.73
CA VAL A 14 5.32 -1.88 -6.20
C VAL A 14 5.21 -1.34 -7.62
N SER A 15 5.80 -0.17 -7.90
CA SER A 15 5.73 0.46 -9.22
C SER A 15 6.38 -0.43 -10.30
N ASN A 16 7.50 -1.09 -9.99
CA ASN A 16 8.13 -2.03 -10.92
C ASN A 16 7.27 -3.28 -11.17
N ILE A 17 6.59 -3.79 -10.15
CA ILE A 17 5.68 -4.94 -10.29
C ILE A 17 4.47 -4.53 -11.15
N LEU A 18 3.85 -3.39 -10.85
CA LEU A 18 2.73 -2.83 -11.61
C LEU A 18 3.11 -2.57 -13.07
N ALA A 19 4.28 -1.99 -13.33
CA ALA A 19 4.77 -1.75 -14.68
C ALA A 19 5.04 -3.04 -15.48
N LYS A 20 5.33 -4.15 -14.79
CA LYS A 20 5.52 -5.47 -15.41
C LYS A 20 4.23 -6.29 -15.53
N SER A 21 3.13 -5.84 -14.92
CA SER A 21 1.86 -6.56 -14.95
C SER A 21 1.00 -6.02 -16.08
N ASP A 22 0.67 -6.89 -17.04
CA ASP A 22 -0.25 -6.59 -18.14
C ASP A 22 -1.71 -6.91 -17.76
N VAL A 23 -2.06 -6.80 -16.47
CA VAL A 23 -3.40 -7.15 -15.98
C VAL A 23 -4.21 -5.90 -15.67
N THR A 24 -5.49 -5.96 -15.99
CA THR A 24 -6.46 -4.96 -15.54
C THR A 24 -6.67 -5.12 -14.04
N LEU A 25 -6.34 -4.07 -13.28
CA LEU A 25 -6.57 -4.02 -11.84
C LEU A 25 -8.06 -3.83 -11.55
N ASN A 26 -8.47 -4.30 -10.37
CA ASN A 26 -9.82 -4.05 -9.88
C ASN A 26 -9.91 -2.65 -9.26
N ASP A 27 -11.13 -2.13 -9.15
CA ASP A 27 -11.36 -0.85 -8.48
C ASP A 27 -11.20 -0.97 -6.95
N ILE A 28 -11.51 -2.16 -6.40
CA ILE A 28 -11.47 -2.46 -4.97
C ILE A 28 -10.73 -3.77 -4.69
N VAL A 29 -10.17 -3.87 -3.48
CA VAL A 29 -9.56 -5.10 -2.98
C VAL A 29 -10.66 -6.04 -2.50
N HIS A 30 -10.72 -7.24 -3.06
CA HIS A 30 -11.67 -8.27 -2.68
C HIS A 30 -11.10 -9.11 -1.53
N ALA A 31 -11.61 -8.90 -0.32
CA ALA A 31 -11.19 -9.66 0.86
C ALA A 31 -11.46 -11.17 0.72
N SER A 32 -12.49 -11.56 -0.03
CA SER A 32 -12.84 -12.97 -0.29
C SER A 32 -11.79 -13.73 -1.11
N VAL A 33 -10.91 -13.00 -1.82
CA VAL A 33 -9.86 -13.56 -2.69
C VAL A 33 -8.52 -13.64 -1.95
N LEU A 34 -8.38 -12.92 -0.84
CA LEU A 34 -7.19 -12.92 -0.01
C LEU A 34 -7.01 -14.31 0.62
N LYS A 35 -5.85 -14.93 0.39
CA LYS A 35 -5.52 -16.27 0.91
C LYS A 35 -4.62 -16.19 2.14
N GLU A 36 -3.64 -15.30 2.10
CA GLU A 36 -2.63 -15.18 3.15
C GLU A 36 -3.07 -14.24 4.27
N ALA A 37 -2.68 -14.55 5.51
CA ALA A 37 -2.98 -13.68 6.65
C ALA A 37 -2.30 -12.29 6.51
N ALA A 38 -1.11 -12.25 5.93
CA ALA A 38 -0.36 -11.00 5.73
C ALA A 38 -1.05 -10.02 4.77
N GLU A 39 -1.67 -10.51 3.68
CA GLU A 39 -2.43 -9.64 2.76
C GLU A 39 -3.74 -9.14 3.37
N ILE A 40 -4.41 -9.96 4.18
CA ILE A 40 -5.60 -9.55 4.96
C ILE A 40 -5.23 -8.46 5.96
N LYS A 41 -4.15 -8.67 6.71
CA LYS A 41 -3.62 -7.70 7.69
C LYS A 41 -3.24 -6.39 7.01
N LEU A 42 -2.54 -6.44 5.88
CA LEU A 42 -2.19 -5.25 5.10
C LEU A 42 -3.43 -4.49 4.60
N ALA A 43 -4.41 -5.20 4.02
CA ALA A 43 -5.64 -4.59 3.55
C ALA A 43 -6.44 -3.92 4.68
N GLY A 44 -6.56 -4.58 5.83
CA GLY A 44 -7.20 -4.02 7.01
C GLY A 44 -6.48 -2.78 7.53
N ASN A 45 -5.16 -2.84 7.69
CA ASN A 45 -4.35 -1.71 8.11
C ASN A 45 -4.46 -0.53 7.16
N LEU A 46 -4.49 -0.77 5.83
CA LEU A 46 -4.63 0.29 4.84
C LEU A 46 -5.97 1.04 4.98
N VAL A 47 -7.07 0.33 5.22
CA VAL A 47 -8.39 0.95 5.44
C VAL A 47 -8.40 1.78 6.71
N VAL A 48 -7.88 1.23 7.81
CA VAL A 48 -7.77 1.92 9.10
C VAL A 48 -6.88 3.17 8.97
N LEU A 49 -5.74 3.04 8.29
CA LEU A 49 -4.83 4.16 8.12
C LEU A 49 -5.48 5.26 7.30
N ARG A 50 -6.08 4.93 6.15
CA ARG A 50 -6.78 5.90 5.31
C ARG A 50 -7.82 6.71 6.10
N ASP A 51 -8.59 6.05 6.95
CA ASP A 51 -9.59 6.70 7.81
C ASP A 51 -8.93 7.61 8.86
N LYS A 52 -7.84 7.14 9.47
CA LYS A 52 -7.02 7.91 10.41
C LYS A 52 -6.31 9.10 9.76
N LEU A 53 -5.93 8.98 8.49
CA LEU A 53 -5.26 10.03 7.72
C LEU A 53 -6.20 11.13 7.22
N GLN A 54 -7.50 10.84 7.03
CA GLN A 54 -8.49 11.85 6.63
C GLN A 54 -8.46 13.14 7.47
N PRO A 55 -8.53 13.10 8.82
CA PRO A 55 -8.44 14.31 9.62
C PRO A 55 -7.06 14.98 9.51
N TYR A 56 -5.97 14.22 9.41
CA TYR A 56 -4.65 14.80 9.23
C TYR A 56 -4.53 15.60 7.92
N PHE A 57 -5.15 15.13 6.84
CA PHE A 57 -5.19 15.90 5.59
C PHE A 57 -6.01 17.17 5.72
N ALA A 58 -7.13 17.12 6.45
CA ALA A 58 -7.97 18.28 6.70
C ALA A 58 -7.28 19.33 7.59
N GLU A 59 -6.48 18.90 8.56
CA GLU A 59 -5.72 19.75 9.48
C GLU A 59 -4.33 20.17 8.95
N GLY A 60 -3.89 19.64 7.81
CA GLY A 60 -2.54 19.88 7.28
C GLY A 60 -1.42 19.17 8.04
N ARG A 61 -1.74 18.13 8.82
CA ARG A 61 -0.80 17.37 9.67
C ARG A 61 -0.12 16.22 8.89
N TYR A 62 0.59 16.56 7.82
CA TYR A 62 1.21 15.54 6.95
C TYR A 62 2.37 14.80 7.62
N GLN A 63 3.03 15.41 8.59
CA GLN A 63 4.12 14.77 9.32
C GLN A 63 3.61 13.59 10.16
N ASP A 64 2.49 13.77 10.86
CA ASP A 64 1.79 12.67 11.56
C ASP A 64 1.31 11.62 10.57
N ALA A 65 0.77 12.03 9.41
CA ALA A 65 0.36 11.10 8.36
C ALA A 65 1.52 10.24 7.85
N LEU A 66 2.71 10.82 7.73
CA LEU A 66 3.95 10.13 7.33
C LEU A 66 4.41 9.12 8.38
N ILE A 67 4.29 9.45 9.67
CA ILE A 67 4.62 8.55 10.78
C ILE A 67 3.67 7.34 10.79
N GLU A 68 2.37 7.58 10.64
CA GLU A 68 1.37 6.51 10.54
C GLU A 68 1.61 5.62 9.31
N LEU A 69 1.94 6.23 8.17
CA LEU A 69 2.32 5.50 6.96
C LEU A 69 3.59 4.67 7.16
N ALA A 70 4.56 5.17 7.93
CA ALA A 70 5.77 4.41 8.24
C ALA A 70 5.46 3.14 9.04
N SER A 71 4.41 3.13 9.86
CA SER A 71 3.92 1.91 10.54
C SER A 71 3.33 0.87 9.57
N LEU A 72 2.94 1.24 8.33
CA LEU A 72 2.60 0.25 7.30
C LEU A 72 3.82 -0.49 6.75
N ARG A 73 5.04 -0.03 7.03
CA ARG A 73 6.26 -0.71 6.57
C ARG A 73 6.29 -2.17 7.01
N GLU A 74 6.04 -2.45 8.29
CA GLU A 74 6.06 -3.81 8.85
C GLU A 74 5.08 -4.76 8.13
N PRO A 75 3.77 -4.46 8.03
CA PRO A 75 2.84 -5.34 7.32
C PRO A 75 3.10 -5.41 5.80
N VAL A 76 3.70 -4.38 5.19
CA VAL A 76 4.10 -4.42 3.77
C VAL A 76 5.29 -5.35 3.56
N ASP A 77 6.29 -5.29 4.43
CA ASP A 77 7.45 -6.18 4.36
C ASP A 77 7.02 -7.63 4.60
N GLU A 78 6.23 -7.87 5.66
CA GLU A 78 5.63 -9.18 5.97
C GLU A 78 4.79 -9.71 4.78
N PHE A 79 4.05 -8.83 4.10
CA PHE A 79 3.35 -9.18 2.86
C PHE A 79 4.33 -9.61 1.77
N PHE A 80 5.40 -8.87 1.51
CA PHE A 80 6.34 -9.26 0.45
C PHE A 80 7.18 -10.50 0.78
N GLU A 81 7.39 -10.81 2.07
CA GLU A 81 8.09 -12.00 2.53
C GLU A 81 7.20 -13.24 2.49
N ASN A 82 5.93 -13.13 2.91
CA ASN A 82 5.02 -14.27 3.00
C ASN A 82 4.14 -14.43 1.76
N VAL A 83 3.87 -13.35 1.02
CA VAL A 83 2.90 -13.32 -0.08
C VAL A 83 3.60 -13.16 -1.42
N MET A 84 3.52 -14.21 -2.24
CA MET A 84 4.01 -14.16 -3.61
C MET A 84 3.04 -13.38 -4.50
N VAL A 85 3.39 -12.16 -4.89
CA VAL A 85 2.53 -11.30 -5.72
C VAL A 85 2.20 -11.96 -7.07
N ASN A 86 3.16 -12.66 -7.67
CA ASN A 86 2.94 -13.42 -8.89
C ASN A 86 2.34 -14.80 -8.58
N ALA A 87 1.11 -14.81 -8.08
CA ALA A 87 0.34 -16.04 -7.87
C ALA A 87 -0.02 -16.69 -9.22
N GLU A 88 -0.15 -18.03 -9.22
CA GLU A 88 -0.61 -18.79 -10.39
C GLU A 88 -2.07 -18.46 -10.74
N ASP A 89 -2.87 -18.17 -9.72
CA ASP A 89 -4.27 -17.79 -9.84
C ASP A 89 -4.39 -16.32 -10.25
N GLN A 90 -5.00 -16.08 -11.42
CA GLN A 90 -5.12 -14.75 -11.99
C GLN A 90 -5.94 -13.82 -11.09
N ASP A 91 -6.99 -14.32 -10.44
CA ASP A 91 -7.87 -13.51 -9.60
C ASP A 91 -7.12 -13.03 -8.35
N VAL A 92 -6.38 -13.95 -7.72
CA VAL A 92 -5.49 -13.65 -6.58
C VAL A 92 -4.40 -12.67 -6.98
N ARG A 93 -3.76 -12.87 -8.14
CA ARG A 93 -2.73 -11.98 -8.66
C ARG A 93 -3.26 -10.57 -8.86
N VAL A 94 -4.41 -10.41 -9.54
CA VAL A 94 -5.05 -9.11 -9.76
C VAL A 94 -5.40 -8.45 -8.44
N ASN A 95 -5.93 -9.20 -7.47
CA ASN A 95 -6.31 -8.67 -6.17
C ASN A 95 -5.09 -8.15 -5.38
N ARG A 96 -3.99 -8.92 -5.37
CA ARG A 96 -2.71 -8.51 -4.74
C ARG A 96 -2.13 -7.26 -5.40
N LEU A 97 -2.15 -7.19 -6.73
CA LEU A 97 -1.69 -5.99 -7.46
C LEU A 97 -2.59 -4.78 -7.18
N THR A 98 -3.89 -4.99 -7.08
CA THR A 98 -4.86 -3.93 -6.72
C THR A 98 -4.57 -3.38 -5.33
N LEU A 99 -4.31 -4.25 -4.34
CA LEU A 99 -3.93 -3.85 -2.99
C LEU A 99 -2.65 -3.00 -2.99
N LEU A 100 -1.62 -3.44 -3.71
CA LEU A 100 -0.37 -2.70 -3.84
C LEU A 100 -0.58 -1.34 -4.55
N SER A 101 -1.45 -1.27 -5.55
CA SER A 101 -1.79 -0.01 -6.22
C SER A 101 -2.47 0.97 -5.27
N LYS A 102 -3.44 0.53 -4.47
CA LYS A 102 -4.10 1.38 -3.45
C LYS A 102 -3.13 1.86 -2.38
N LEU A 103 -2.21 1.01 -1.96
CA LEU A 103 -1.16 1.37 -1.02
C LEU A 103 -0.27 2.48 -1.60
N ARG A 104 0.21 2.31 -2.84
CA ARG A 104 1.01 3.31 -3.55
C ARG A 104 0.27 4.63 -3.70
N ASP A 105 -1.02 4.59 -4.03
CA ASP A 105 -1.85 5.78 -4.19
C ASP A 105 -1.94 6.59 -2.90
N LEU A 106 -2.17 5.91 -1.76
CA LEU A 106 -2.18 6.54 -0.44
C LEU A 106 -0.83 7.18 -0.10
N PHE A 107 0.28 6.50 -0.43
CA PHE A 107 1.61 7.07 -0.25
C PHE A 107 1.85 8.30 -1.11
N LEU A 108 1.47 8.25 -2.40
CA LEU A 108 1.62 9.39 -3.30
C LEU A 108 0.77 10.56 -2.84
N GLN A 109 -0.44 10.32 -2.35
CA GLN A 109 -1.30 11.36 -1.82
C GLN A 109 -0.64 12.11 -0.64
N VAL A 110 0.04 11.39 0.26
CA VAL A 110 0.74 12.02 1.39
C VAL A 110 2.04 12.69 0.94
N ALA A 111 2.78 12.04 0.03
CA ALA A 111 4.06 12.56 -0.47
C ALA A 111 3.90 13.81 -1.35
N ASP A 112 2.90 13.85 -2.22
CA ASP A 112 2.61 14.98 -3.12
C ASP A 112 2.31 16.25 -2.31
N ILE A 113 1.49 16.11 -1.27
CA ILE A 113 1.15 17.22 -0.39
C ILE A 113 2.34 17.63 0.50
N SER A 114 3.12 16.66 0.98
CA SER A 114 4.34 16.95 1.75
C SER A 114 5.40 17.70 0.94
N LEU A 115 5.39 17.63 -0.39
CA LEU A 115 6.33 18.33 -1.26
C LEU A 115 5.89 19.78 -1.60
N LEU A 116 4.62 20.10 -1.36
CA LEU A 116 4.02 21.41 -1.64
C LEU A 116 4.18 22.42 -0.49
N GLN A 117 4.79 22.03 0.65
CA GLN A 117 5.06 22.91 1.80
C GLN A 117 6.53 23.32 1.94
#